data_AF-A0A7J7X5F6-F1
#
_entry.id   AF-A0A7J7X5F6-F1
#
_cell.length_a   1.000
_cell.length_b   1.000
_cell.length_c   1.000
_cell.angle_alpha   90.00
_cell.angle_beta   90.00
_cell.angle_gamma   90.00
#
_symmetry.space_group_name_H-M   'P 1'
#
loop_
_entity.id
_entity.type
_entity.pdbx_description
1 polymer ?
#
loop_
_entity_poly.entity_id
_entity_poly.type
_entity_poly.pdbx_seq_one_letter_code
_entity_poly.pdbx_strand_id
1 'polypeptide(L)'
;MDEREEDDDEEAWLQLRPVEPLPSQCCGSGCSPCVFDLYHRDLARWEAARASKDRGLLKGKESQSCPSELNPETFLAFRISAVDRLTKDTYRVQFALPGNSQLSLRPGQHLILRYTQARDSR
;
A
#
# COMPACT_ATOMS: atom_id res chain seq x y z
N MET A 1 -3.21 8.59 41.68
CA MET A 1 -3.84 7.91 40.53
C MET A 1 -3.94 9.01 39.51
N ASP A 2 -2.93 9.20 38.67
CA ASP A 2 -2.95 10.25 37.62
C ASP A 2 -1.83 9.99 36.61
N GLU A 3 -0.64 9.63 37.09
CA GLU A 3 0.54 9.38 36.24
C GLU A 3 0.45 8.12 35.35
N ARG A 4 -0.44 7.15 35.66
CA ARG A 4 -0.62 5.94 34.85
C ARG A 4 -1.62 6.10 33.71
N GLU A 5 -2.55 7.06 33.83
CA GLU A 5 -3.58 7.26 32.81
C GLU A 5 -3.06 8.16 31.68
N GLU A 6 -2.22 9.16 32.00
CA GLU A 6 -1.54 9.99 30.99
C GLU A 6 -0.54 9.19 30.13
N ASP A 7 0.15 8.21 30.73
CA ASP A 7 1.10 7.32 30.03
C ASP A 7 0.38 6.39 29.04
N ASP A 8 -0.79 5.87 29.43
CA ASP A 8 -1.62 4.97 28.60
C ASP A 8 -2.24 5.73 27.40
N ASP A 9 -2.60 6.99 27.59
CA ASP A 9 -3.05 7.88 26.51
C ASP A 9 -1.92 8.21 25.52
N GLU A 10 -0.70 8.45 26.00
CA GLU A 10 0.45 8.74 25.13
C GLU A 10 0.84 7.53 24.28
N GLU A 11 0.91 6.34 24.89
CA GLU A 11 1.12 5.06 24.20
C GLU A 11 0.05 4.84 23.11
N ALA A 12 -1.22 5.10 23.43
CA ALA A 12 -2.32 4.96 22.48
C ALA A 12 -2.21 5.89 21.27
N TRP A 13 -1.63 7.09 21.41
CA TRP A 13 -1.36 7.99 20.30
C TRP A 13 -0.16 7.54 19.46
N LEU A 14 0.89 7.01 20.09
CA LEU A 14 2.07 6.48 19.39
C LEU A 14 1.71 5.30 18.49
N GLN A 15 0.83 4.40 18.95
CA GLN A 15 0.35 3.26 18.15
C GLN A 15 -0.46 3.69 16.91
N LEU A 16 -1.04 4.88 16.92
CA LEU A 16 -1.79 5.43 15.78
C LEU A 16 -0.93 6.20 14.78
N ARG A 17 0.35 6.43 15.10
CA ARG A 17 1.26 7.19 14.23
C ARG A 17 1.55 6.39 12.96
N PRO A 18 1.42 6.98 11.76
CA PRO A 18 1.83 6.33 10.52
C PRO A 18 3.30 5.91 10.58
N VAL A 19 3.59 4.71 10.07
CA VAL A 19 4.96 4.19 9.97
C VAL A 19 5.61 4.76 8.72
N GLU A 20 6.81 5.31 8.87
CA GLU A 20 7.57 5.84 7.74
C GLU A 20 7.93 4.70 6.77
N PRO A 21 7.64 4.86 5.46
CA PRO A 21 7.93 3.82 4.48
C PRO A 21 9.44 3.70 4.24
N LEU A 22 9.90 2.47 4.02
CA LEU A 22 11.30 2.22 3.65
C LEU A 22 11.58 2.72 2.23
N PRO A 23 12.82 3.15 1.92
CA PRO A 23 13.20 3.52 0.55
C PRO A 23 12.91 2.42 -0.49
N SER A 24 13.00 1.15 -0.10
CA SER A 24 12.69 -0.01 -0.95
C SER A 24 11.21 -0.17 -1.27
N GLN A 25 10.32 0.50 -0.53
CA GLN A 25 8.88 0.53 -0.83
C GLN A 25 8.54 1.58 -1.91
N CYS A 26 9.47 2.47 -2.24
CA CYS A 26 9.35 3.37 -3.38
C CYS A 26 9.73 2.64 -4.68
N CYS A 27 8.89 2.75 -5.72
CA CYS A 27 9.15 2.14 -7.02
C CYS A 27 10.26 2.84 -7.83
N GLY A 28 10.75 4.00 -7.38
CA GLY A 28 11.80 4.78 -8.06
C GLY A 28 11.40 5.37 -9.43
N SER A 29 10.14 5.23 -9.82
CA SER A 29 9.66 5.54 -11.18
C SER A 29 8.95 6.90 -11.29
N GLY A 30 9.04 7.75 -10.25
CA GLY A 30 8.45 9.11 -10.25
C GLY A 30 6.92 9.14 -10.17
N CYS A 31 6.30 8.20 -9.44
CA CYS A 31 4.84 8.20 -9.20
C CYS A 31 4.37 9.45 -8.46
N SER A 32 3.15 9.90 -8.77
CA SER A 32 2.42 10.88 -7.96
C SER A 32 0.95 10.45 -7.78
N PRO A 33 0.47 10.26 -6.53
CA PRO A 33 1.22 10.36 -5.28
C PRO A 33 2.21 9.19 -5.08
N CYS A 34 3.39 9.50 -4.56
CA CYS A 34 4.39 8.53 -4.10
C CYS A 34 4.00 7.95 -2.73
N VAL A 35 4.58 6.81 -2.34
CA VAL A 35 4.41 6.22 -0.99
C VAL A 35 4.76 7.21 0.12
N PHE A 36 5.80 8.03 -0.09
CA PHE A 36 6.16 9.10 0.84
C PHE A 36 5.13 10.24 0.88
N ASP A 37 4.46 10.55 -0.23
CA ASP A 37 3.40 11.57 -0.24
C ASP A 37 2.19 11.10 0.56
N LEU A 38 1.84 9.81 0.45
CA LEU A 38 0.78 9.20 1.25
C LEU A 38 1.14 9.24 2.74
N TYR A 39 2.37 8.84 3.09
CA TYR A 39 2.88 8.92 4.47
C TYR A 39 2.81 10.34 5.03
N HIS A 40 3.33 11.35 4.32
CA HIS A 40 3.30 12.73 4.82
C HIS A 40 1.87 13.26 4.99
N ARG A 41 0.95 12.91 4.08
CA ARG A 41 -0.47 13.27 4.20
C ARG A 41 -1.09 12.65 5.47
N ASP A 42 -0.83 11.37 5.70
CA ASP A 42 -1.41 10.66 6.83
C ASP A 42 -0.74 11.07 8.15
N LEU A 43 0.55 11.40 8.14
CA LEU A 43 1.28 11.98 9.27
C LEU A 43 0.70 13.34 9.66
N ALA A 44 0.46 14.23 8.69
CA ALA A 44 -0.16 15.53 8.95
C ALA A 44 -1.57 15.40 9.56
N ARG A 45 -2.35 14.40 9.14
CA ARG A 45 -3.66 14.08 9.76
C ARG A 45 -3.50 13.61 11.19
N TRP A 46 -2.51 12.75 11.45
CA TRP A 46 -2.23 12.27 12.80
C TRP A 46 -1.75 13.39 13.73
N GLU A 47 -0.87 14.28 13.27
CA GLU A 47 -0.42 15.43 14.05
C GLU A 47 -1.59 16.36 14.40
N ALA A 48 -2.48 16.63 13.45
CA ALA A 48 -3.69 17.42 13.69
C ALA A 48 -4.69 16.73 14.66
N ALA A 49 -4.87 15.42 14.53
CA ALA A 49 -5.71 14.62 15.44
C ALA A 49 -5.16 14.62 16.86
N ARG A 50 -3.83 14.42 17.01
CA ARG A 50 -3.15 14.43 18.31
C ARG A 50 -3.22 15.81 18.97
N ALA A 51 -3.03 16.88 18.20
CA ALA A 51 -3.11 18.25 18.72
C ALA A 51 -4.51 18.64 19.21
N SER A 52 -5.56 18.12 18.56
CA SER A 52 -6.96 18.36 18.94
C SER A 52 -7.52 17.33 19.94
N LYS A 53 -6.74 16.29 20.28
CA LYS A 53 -7.20 15.09 21.02
C LYS A 53 -8.44 14.42 20.39
N ASP A 54 -8.70 14.64 19.11
CA ASP A 54 -9.85 14.08 18.39
C ASP A 54 -9.39 12.95 17.45
N ARG A 55 -9.54 11.71 17.93
CA ARG A 55 -9.25 10.49 17.15
C ARG A 55 -10.18 10.32 15.95
N GLY A 56 -11.32 11.00 15.91
CA GLY A 56 -12.27 10.99 14.80
C GLY A 56 -11.68 11.56 13.51
N LEU A 57 -10.71 12.47 13.62
CA LEU A 57 -10.02 13.07 12.46
C LEU A 57 -9.15 12.06 11.69
N LEU A 58 -8.77 10.94 12.32
CA LEU A 58 -8.04 9.85 11.66
C LEU A 58 -8.93 9.01 10.73
N LYS A 59 -10.27 9.10 10.86
CA LYS A 59 -11.21 8.52 9.88
C LYS A 59 -11.29 9.39 8.62
N GLY A 60 -10.16 9.56 7.94
CA GLY A 60 -10.12 10.17 6.62
C GLY A 60 -10.78 9.24 5.61
N LYS A 61 -11.78 9.76 4.87
CA LYS A 61 -12.44 9.07 3.74
C LYS A 61 -11.42 8.24 2.96
N GLU A 62 -11.58 6.92 3.01
CA GLU A 62 -10.98 6.03 2.02
C GLU A 62 -11.28 6.66 0.67
N SER A 63 -10.24 7.06 -0.04
CA SER A 63 -10.40 7.65 -1.37
C SER A 63 -10.95 6.54 -2.23
N GLN A 64 -12.28 6.53 -2.41
CA GLN A 64 -13.04 5.64 -3.29
C GLN A 64 -12.36 4.29 -3.49
N SER A 65 -12.65 3.36 -2.59
CA SER A 65 -12.43 1.94 -2.84
C SER A 65 -13.14 1.59 -4.15
N CYS A 66 -12.41 1.67 -5.25
CA CYS A 66 -12.59 0.74 -6.33
C CYS A 66 -12.41 -0.63 -5.66
N PRO A 67 -13.33 -1.60 -5.83
CA PRO A 67 -13.10 -2.97 -5.40
C PRO A 67 -12.04 -3.59 -6.33
N SER A 68 -10.83 -3.03 -6.29
CA SER A 68 -9.64 -3.62 -6.84
C SER A 68 -9.14 -4.56 -5.77
N GLU A 69 -8.97 -5.84 -6.10
CA GLU A 69 -8.31 -6.77 -5.19
C GLU A 69 -6.87 -6.32 -4.86
N LEU A 70 -6.31 -5.40 -5.64
CA LEU A 70 -4.98 -4.83 -5.45
C LEU A 70 -4.98 -3.67 -4.47
N ASN A 71 -4.38 -3.89 -3.30
CA ASN A 71 -4.02 -2.85 -2.35
C ASN A 71 -2.57 -2.37 -2.60
N PRO A 72 -2.30 -1.05 -2.66
CA PRO A 72 -0.94 -0.49 -2.67
C PRO A 72 0.01 -1.02 -1.59
N GLU A 73 -0.52 -1.48 -0.46
CA GLU A 73 0.26 -1.83 0.74
C GLU A 73 0.64 -3.31 0.80
N THR A 74 0.08 -4.17 -0.06
CA THR A 74 0.25 -5.63 0.03
C THR A 74 0.51 -6.27 -1.33
N PHE A 75 1.52 -7.15 -1.39
CA PHE A 75 1.73 -8.00 -2.56
C PHE A 75 0.71 -9.14 -2.61
N LEU A 76 0.14 -9.35 -3.79
CA LEU A 76 -0.78 -10.46 -4.06
C LEU A 76 -0.15 -11.44 -5.03
N ALA A 77 -0.34 -12.73 -4.77
CA ALA A 77 0.20 -13.79 -5.61
C ALA A 77 -0.72 -14.01 -6.81
N PHE A 78 -0.13 -14.02 -8.02
CA PHE A 78 -0.84 -14.28 -9.26
C PHE A 78 -0.19 -15.44 -10.01
N ARG A 79 -1.01 -16.18 -10.76
CA ARG A 79 -0.51 -17.19 -11.69
C ARG A 79 -0.32 -16.57 -13.07
N ILE A 80 0.86 -16.72 -13.63
CA ILE A 80 1.13 -16.38 -15.03
C ILE A 80 0.41 -17.41 -15.91
N SER A 81 -0.53 -16.97 -16.74
CA SER A 81 -1.29 -17.84 -17.65
C SER A 81 -0.60 -18.02 -18.99
N ALA A 82 0.11 -17.00 -19.47
CA ALA A 82 0.85 -17.04 -20.73
C ALA A 82 2.04 -16.07 -20.72
N VAL A 83 3.07 -16.41 -21.49
CA VAL A 83 4.21 -15.54 -21.78
C VAL A 83 4.50 -15.63 -23.27
N ASP A 84 4.25 -14.54 -23.99
CA ASP A 84 4.50 -14.45 -25.42
C ASP A 84 5.71 -13.56 -25.68
N ARG A 85 6.66 -14.02 -26.49
CA ARG A 85 7.77 -13.17 -26.95
C ARG A 85 7.34 -12.38 -28.18
N LEU A 86 7.29 -11.05 -28.09
CA LEU A 86 6.87 -10.16 -29.18
C LEU A 86 8.05 -9.76 -30.07
N THR A 87 9.21 -9.51 -29.47
CA THR A 87 10.47 -9.16 -30.18
C THR A 87 11.64 -9.90 -29.55
N LYS A 88 12.88 -9.61 -29.97
CA LYS A 88 14.09 -10.20 -29.36
C LYS A 88 14.17 -9.97 -27.84
N ASP A 89 13.70 -8.83 -27.37
CA ASP A 89 13.85 -8.31 -26.01
C ASP A 89 12.52 -7.93 -25.33
N THR A 90 11.39 -8.04 -26.02
CA THR A 90 10.07 -7.69 -25.48
C THR A 90 9.19 -8.92 -25.30
N TYR A 91 8.64 -9.07 -24.10
CA TYR A 91 7.74 -10.15 -23.73
C TYR A 91 6.40 -9.57 -23.23
N ARG A 92 5.30 -10.19 -23.66
CA ARG A 92 3.96 -9.96 -23.12
C ARG A 92 3.63 -11.06 -22.12
N VAL A 93 3.40 -10.67 -20.87
CA VAL A 93 3.02 -11.59 -19.80
C VAL A 93 1.54 -11.40 -19.49
N GLN A 94 0.79 -12.49 -19.44
CA GLN A 94 -0.61 -12.50 -19.03
C GLN A 94 -0.75 -13.12 -17.65
N PHE A 95 -1.49 -12.47 -16.77
CA PHE A 95 -1.76 -12.91 -15.42
C PHE A 95 -3.25 -13.28 -15.29
N ALA A 96 -3.52 -14.43 -14.68
CA ALA A 96 -4.88 -14.78 -14.30
C ALA A 96 -5.17 -14.18 -12.92
N LEU A 97 -6.17 -13.31 -12.85
CA LEU A 97 -6.71 -12.83 -11.58
C LEU A 97 -7.58 -13.94 -10.95
N PRO A 98 -7.49 -14.18 -9.63
CA PRO A 98 -8.42 -15.04 -8.92
C PRO A 98 -9.79 -14.35 -8.81
N GLY A 99 -10.87 -15.12 -8.93
CA GLY A 99 -12.23 -14.55 -9.02
C GLY A 99 -12.45 -13.78 -10.33
N ASN A 100 -13.69 -13.44 -10.68
CA ASN A 100 -13.99 -12.57 -11.83
C ASN A 100 -13.61 -11.11 -11.55
N SER A 101 -12.42 -10.90 -11.00
CA SER A 101 -11.95 -9.64 -10.46
C SER A 101 -11.25 -8.84 -11.57
N GLN A 102 -11.29 -7.52 -11.46
CA GLN A 102 -10.64 -6.60 -12.40
C GLN A 102 -9.58 -5.79 -11.66
N LEU A 103 -8.44 -5.59 -12.33
CA LEU A 103 -7.31 -4.78 -11.85
C LEU A 103 -7.70 -3.29 -11.65
N SER A 104 -8.69 -2.81 -12.40
CA SER A 104 -9.20 -1.42 -12.41
C SER A 104 -8.12 -0.33 -12.41
N LEU A 105 -7.01 -0.58 -13.12
CA LEU A 105 -5.94 0.40 -13.30
C LEU A 105 -6.33 1.44 -14.34
N ARG A 106 -6.08 2.72 -14.04
CA ARG A 106 -6.16 3.82 -14.99
C ARG A 106 -4.92 3.84 -15.89
N PRO A 107 -5.03 4.35 -17.13
CA PRO A 107 -3.86 4.59 -17.98
C PRO A 107 -2.79 5.39 -17.23
N GLY A 108 -1.54 4.92 -17.30
CA GLY A 108 -0.39 5.50 -16.57
C GLY A 108 -0.11 4.87 -15.21
N GLN A 109 -1.04 4.10 -14.64
CA GLN A 109 -0.77 3.29 -13.44
C GLN A 109 0.01 2.03 -13.81
N HIS A 110 0.93 1.62 -12.94
CA HIS A 110 1.74 0.42 -13.11
C HIS A 110 1.70 -0.45 -11.86
N LEU A 111 2.10 -1.71 -12.04
CA LEU A 111 2.20 -2.70 -10.98
C LEU A 111 3.66 -2.92 -10.62
N ILE A 112 3.91 -3.17 -9.34
CA ILE A 112 5.19 -3.69 -8.87
C ILE A 112 5.08 -5.21 -8.81
N LEU A 113 5.89 -5.89 -9.61
CA LEU A 113 5.95 -7.35 -9.63
C LEU A 113 7.15 -7.82 -8.81
N ARG A 114 6.90 -8.71 -7.85
CA ARG A 114 7.95 -9.41 -7.10
C ARG A 114 7.92 -10.88 -7.45
N TYR A 115 8.98 -11.37 -8.09
CA TYR A 115 9.14 -12.79 -8.34
C TYR A 115 9.62 -13.49 -7.05
N THR A 116 8.87 -14.50 -6.62
CA THR A 116 9.29 -15.39 -5.53
C THR A 116 9.39 -16.79 -6.12
N GLN A 117 10.57 -17.41 -6.06
CA GLN A 117 10.71 -18.83 -6.36
C GLN A 117 10.07 -19.60 -5.20
N ALA A 118 8.93 -20.24 -5.44
CA ALA A 118 8.46 -21.28 -4.54
C ALA A 118 9.55 -22.37 -4.54
N ARG A 119 10.30 -22.46 -3.44
CA ARG A 119 11.18 -23.61 -3.21
C ARG A 119 10.27 -24.80 -2.97
N ASP A 120 10.16 -25.66 -3.98
CA ASP A 120 9.58 -26.99 -3.84
C ASP A 120 10.38 -27.72 -2.75
N SER A 121 9.82 -27.77 -1.54
CA SER A 121 10.36 -28.57 -0.44
C SER A 121 10.12 -30.04 -0.78
N ARG A 122 11.17 -30.69 -1.27
CA ARG A 122 11.29 -32.14 -1.35
C ARG A 122 11.26 -32.77 0.05
#